data_AF-A0A7L1V3A2-F1
#
_entry.id   AF-A0A7L1V3A2-F1
#
_cell.length_a   1.000
_cell.length_b   1.000
_cell.length_c   1.000
_cell.angle_alpha   90.00
_cell.angle_beta   90.00
_cell.angle_gamma   90.00
#
_symmetry.space_group_name_H-M   'P 1'
#
loop_
_entity.id
_entity.type
_entity.pdbx_description
1 polymer ?
#
loop_
_entity_poly.entity_id
_entity_poly.type
_entity_poly.pdbx_seq_one_letter_code
_entity_poly.pdbx_strand_id
1 'polypeptide(L)' 'GMPFLVMPKEPIFELSEADDYGKSLHGHVMIVGEKCVAHLGLTNGFRMVVDEGPEGGQSVYRIHLPILGGRQLGWPPG' A
#
# COMPACT_ATOMS: atom_id res chain seq x y z
N GLY A 1 -12.87 7.54 -6.01
CA GLY A 1 -12.88 6.11 -6.37
C GLY A 1 -12.96 5.28 -5.10
N MET A 2 -13.34 4.01 -5.23
CA MET A 2 -13.32 3.06 -4.12
C MET A 2 -11.86 2.70 -3.78
N PRO A 3 -11.44 2.78 -2.51
CA PRO A 3 -10.10 2.35 -2.11
C PRO A 3 -9.95 0.82 -2.22
N PHE A 4 -8.73 0.35 -2.43
CA PHE A 4 -8.41 -1.08 -2.47
C PHE A 4 -7.05 -1.36 -1.83
N LEU A 5 -6.78 -2.64 -1.54
CA LEU A 5 -5.53 -3.10 -0.92
C LEU A 5 -4.79 -4.03 -1.88
N VAL A 6 -3.46 -3.95 -1.88
CA VAL A 6 -2.58 -5.00 -2.42
C VAL A 6 -1.82 -5.64 -1.27
N MET A 7 -1.80 -6.96 -1.21
CA MET A 7 -1.18 -7.71 -0.12
C MET A 7 -0.36 -8.88 -0.70
N PRO A 8 0.86 -9.12 -0.21
CA PRO A 8 1.60 -10.32 -0.55
C PRO A 8 0.90 -11.57 -0.01
N LYS A 9 1.05 -12.70 -0.69
CA LYS A 9 0.55 -13.99 -0.20
C LYS A 9 1.38 -14.48 0.98
N GLU A 10 2.69 -14.30 0.90
CA GLU A 10 3.65 -14.57 1.95
C GLU A 10 3.45 -13.57 3.10
N PRO A 11 3.44 -14.02 4.37
CA PRO A 11 3.30 -13.13 5.49
C PRO A 11 4.59 -12.33 5.71
N ILE A 12 4.47 -11.01 5.63
CA ILE A 12 5.39 -10.04 6.24
C ILE A 12 4.55 -9.28 7.26
N PHE A 13 4.97 -9.27 8.53
CA PHE A 13 4.19 -8.68 9.62
C PHE A 13 4.32 -7.17 9.66
N GLU A 14 5.55 -6.66 9.56
CA GLU A 14 5.90 -5.25 9.66
C GLU A 14 6.89 -4.86 8.55
N LEU A 15 6.87 -3.59 8.15
CA LEU A 15 7.76 -3.07 7.12
C LEU A 15 9.21 -3.14 7.57
N SER A 16 9.46 -2.87 8.86
CA SER A 16 10.78 -2.86 9.48
C SER A 16 11.43 -4.25 9.61
N GLU A 17 10.65 -5.32 9.55
CA GLU A 17 11.14 -6.71 9.67
C GLU A 17 11.62 -7.32 8.35
N ALA A 18 11.57 -6.57 7.24
CA ALA A 18 11.93 -7.09 5.93
C ALA A 18 13.44 -7.34 5.77
N ASP A 19 13.79 -8.59 5.54
CA ASP A 19 15.08 -9.02 5.00
C ASP A 19 15.20 -8.67 3.50
N ASP A 20 16.26 -9.13 2.84
CA ASP A 20 16.47 -8.85 1.41
C ASP A 20 15.36 -9.42 0.53
N TYR A 21 14.75 -10.54 0.94
CA TYR A 21 13.57 -11.09 0.28
C TYR A 21 12.35 -10.16 0.46
N GLY A 22 12.11 -9.71 1.69
CA GLY A 22 11.06 -8.75 2.02
C GLY A 22 11.17 -7.44 1.24
N LYS A 23 12.39 -6.90 1.07
CA LYS A 23 12.64 -5.69 0.25
C LYS A 23 12.19 -5.87 -1.20
N SER A 24 12.54 -7.01 -1.81
CA SER A 24 12.12 -7.33 -3.18
C SER A 24 10.59 -7.48 -3.26
N LEU A 25 9.98 -8.10 -2.26
CA LEU A 25 8.53 -8.28 -2.19
C LEU A 25 7.79 -6.95 -2.02
N HIS A 26 8.30 -6.01 -1.21
CA HIS A 26 7.74 -4.67 -1.10
C HIS A 26 7.73 -3.93 -2.44
N GLY A 27 8.85 -3.96 -3.17
CA GLY A 27 8.92 -3.39 -4.52
C GLY A 27 7.90 -4.05 -5.46
N HIS A 28 7.77 -5.38 -5.40
CA HIS A 28 6.77 -6.10 -6.19
C HIS A 28 5.34 -5.65 -5.89
N VAL A 29 4.97 -5.53 -4.60
CA VAL A 29 3.64 -5.09 -4.16
C VAL A 29 3.31 -3.68 -4.68
N MET A 30 4.26 -2.74 -4.64
CA MET A 30 4.07 -1.39 -5.18
C MET A 30 3.83 -1.41 -6.69
N ILE A 31 4.60 -2.20 -7.45
CA ILE A 31 4.42 -2.33 -8.90
C ILE A 31 3.08 -2.98 -9.26
N VAL A 32 2.65 -4.00 -8.51
CA VAL A 32 1.32 -4.60 -8.69
C VAL A 32 0.23 -3.57 -8.40
N GLY A 33 0.38 -2.77 -7.35
CA GLY A 33 -0.53 -1.67 -7.02
C GLY A 33 -0.70 -0.65 -8.14
N GLU A 34 0.41 -0.21 -8.76
CA GLU A 34 0.39 0.71 -9.90
C GLU A 34 -0.36 0.12 -11.10
N LYS A 35 -0.14 -1.18 -11.40
CA LYS A 35 -0.89 -1.88 -12.45
C LYS A 35 -2.39 -1.94 -12.16
N CYS A 36 -2.77 -2.17 -10.90
CA CYS A 36 -4.17 -2.15 -10.48
C CYS A 36 -4.78 -0.74 -10.63
N VAL A 37 -4.03 0.31 -10.30
CA VAL A 37 -4.44 1.69 -10.52
C VAL A 37 -4.77 1.95 -12.00
N ALA A 38 -3.88 1.52 -12.90
CA ALA A 38 -4.08 1.67 -14.35
C ALA A 38 -5.34 0.91 -14.82
N HIS A 39 -5.54 -0.31 -14.34
CA HIS A 39 -6.71 -1.13 -14.67
C HIS A 39 -8.04 -0.50 -14.19
N LEU A 40 -8.01 0.19 -13.04
CA LEU A 40 -9.16 0.89 -12.49
C LEU A 40 -9.37 2.30 -13.08
N GLY A 41 -8.54 2.71 -14.04
CA GLY A 41 -8.68 3.98 -14.74
C GLY A 41 -8.44 5.23 -13.88
N LEU A 42 -7.64 5.13 -12.81
CA LEU A 42 -7.31 6.32 -11.99
C LEU A 42 -6.16 7.09 -12.66
N THR A 43 -6.51 7.95 -13.61
CA THR A 43 -5.56 8.70 -14.44
C THR A 43 -5.08 10.01 -13.80
N ASN A 44 -5.82 10.53 -12.82
CA ASN A 44 -5.55 11.83 -12.18
C ASN A 44 -4.79 11.70 -10.85
N GLY A 45 -3.96 10.67 -10.72
CA GLY A 45 -3.15 10.40 -9.54
C GLY A 45 -3.83 9.57 -8.45
N PHE A 46 -3.01 9.14 -7.48
CA PHE A 46 -3.38 8.27 -6.37
C PHE A 46 -2.38 8.44 -5.21
N ARG A 47 -2.70 7.89 -4.04
CA ARG A 47 -1.79 7.75 -2.89
C ARG A 47 -1.70 6.28 -2.50
N MET A 48 -0.48 5.79 -2.31
CA MET A 48 -0.20 4.53 -1.64
C MET A 48 0.23 4.84 -0.21
N VAL A 49 -0.23 4.06 0.76
CA VAL A 49 0.11 4.22 2.19
C VAL A 49 0.62 2.90 2.72
N VAL A 50 1.61 2.94 3.61
CA VAL A 50 2.02 1.80 4.43
C VAL A 50 2.04 2.29 5.87
N ASP A 51 1.23 1.65 6.71
CA ASP A 51 1.11 1.96 8.13
C ASP A 51 2.01 1.00 8.93
N GLU A 52 2.79 1.55 9.86
CA GLU A 52 3.71 0.78 10.72
C GLU A 52 3.42 1.08 12.19
N GLY A 53 3.15 0.03 12.96
CA GLY A 53 2.94 0.09 14.40
C GLY A 53 1.73 0.94 14.84
N PRO A 54 1.58 1.16 16.15
CA PRO A 54 0.43 1.87 16.70
C PRO A 54 0.31 3.32 16.23
N GLU A 55 1.41 4.06 16.18
CA GLU A 55 1.44 5.48 15.78
C GLU A 55 1.22 5.66 14.26
N GLY A 56 1.58 4.66 13.45
CA GLY A 56 1.23 4.63 12.03
C GLY A 56 -0.22 4.23 11.77
N GLY A 57 -0.97 3.77 12.77
CA GLY A 57 -2.35 3.31 12.60
C GLY A 57 -2.47 1.88 12.06
N GLN A 58 -1.42 1.05 12.18
CA GLN A 58 -1.44 -0.33 11.71
C GLN A 58 -2.47 -1.16 12.49
N SER A 59 -3.54 -1.55 11.80
CA SER A 59 -4.67 -2.27 12.42
C SER A 59 -4.55 -3.80 12.36
N VAL A 60 -3.77 -4.33 11.42
CA VAL A 60 -3.52 -5.76 11.22
C VAL A 60 -2.02 -5.99 11.02
N TYR A 61 -1.47 -6.97 11.75
CA TYR A 61 -0.07 -7.40 11.65
C TYR A 61 0.15 -8.25 10.39
N ARG A 62 -0.02 -7.60 9.24
CA ARG A 62 0.33 -8.10 7.91
C ARG A 62 0.45 -6.92 6.98
N ILE A 63 1.55 -6.84 6.23
CA ILE A 63 1.75 -5.78 5.25
C ILE A 63 0.60 -5.78 4.25
N HIS A 64 -0.02 -4.62 4.13
CA HIS A 64 -0.99 -4.29 3.12
C HIS A 64 -0.68 -2.90 2.59
N LEU A 65 -0.88 -2.71 1.29
CA LEU A 65 -0.69 -1.46 0.60
C LEU A 65 -2.05 -0.87 0.24
N PRO A 66 -2.66 -0.05 1.12
CA PRO A 66 -3.81 0.77 0.76
C PRO A 66 -3.51 1.70 -0.39
N ILE A 67 -4.42 1.73 -1.36
CA ILE A 67 -4.35 2.61 -2.52
C ILE A 67 -5.65 3.41 -2.60
N LEU A 68 -5.50 4.73 -2.57
CA LEU A 68 -6.59 5.71 -2.58
C LEU A 68 -6.50 6.53 -3.86
N GLY A 69 -7.62 6.71 -4.56
CA GLY A 69 -7.66 7.54 -5.76
C GLY A 69 -9.06 7.81 -6.29
N GLY A 70 -9.13 8.52 -7.42
CA GLY A 70 -10.38 8.92 -8.05
C GLY A 70 -11.16 9.99 -7.26
N ARG A 71 -10.44 10.77 -6.43
CA ARG A 71 -10.85 12.03 -5.81
C ARG A 71 -9.60 12.79 -5.37
N GLN A 72 -9.71 14.10 -5.15
CA GLN A 72 -8.63 14.86 -4.52
C GLN A 72 -8.39 14.33 -3.09
N LEU A 73 -7.12 14.09 -2.76
CA LEU A 73 -6.69 13.70 -1.41
C LEU A 73 -6.17 14.91 -0.66
N GLY A 74 -6.47 14.97 0.63
CA GLY A 74 -6.02 16.04 1.52
C GLY A 74 -4.56 15.89 1.97
N TRP A 75 -4.07 16.94 2.61
CA TRP A 75 -2.78 16.99 3.27
C TRP A 75 -2.93 17.73 4.62
N PRO A 76 -2.38 17.23 5.75
CA PRO A 76 -1.52 16.05 5.87
C PRO A 76 -2.23 14.70 5.57
N PRO A 77 -1.47 13.61 5.32
CA PRO A 77 -1.99 12.31 4.91
C PRO A 77 -2.34 11.43 6.12
N GLY A 78 -3.10 12.00 7.05
CA GLY A 78 -3.37 11.50 8.39
C GLY A 78 -3.80 12.68 9.24
#